data_AF-A0A2M8KTN5-F1
#
_entry.id   AF-A0A2M8KTN5-F1
#
_cell.length_a   1.000
_cell.length_b   1.000
_cell.length_c   1.000
_cell.angle_alpha   90.00
_cell.angle_beta   90.00
_cell.angle_gamma   90.00
#
_symmetry.space_group_name_H-M   'P 1'
#
loop_
_entity.id
_entity.type
_entity.pdbx_description
1 polymer ?
#
loop_
_entity_poly.entity_id
_entity_poly.type
_entity_poly.pdbx_seq_one_letter_code
_entity_poly.pdbx_strand_id
1 'polypeptide(L)'
;MNANTPRYDAGSVVVLEGLEPVRKRPGMYIGSTSLEGVQECLREIIDNAIDEALAGYCNKIIVRFEENGYYSVVDNGRGIPVEMMPKYGKSALEIILTKLHAGAKFDARAYKISGGLHGVGSSVVNALSAHMIAEIKRNGKIYRQEYRKGTPVTEVTVVPESKIGLINDSGTAISFLPDPEIFTTGATLDPIRALKLLKERAYLTPGVLLEFINSKTEEKKGYFFEGGIVSLIEDVNLGKKVLHQPIYFKDAKGDIEIEFAIQYNDSIKETLQSFVNVINTKEGGTHVTGFRTALTKVINDYAKKSGILKNETLTGDDTKDGM
;
A
#
# COMPACT_ATOMS: atom_id res chain seq x y z
N MET A 1 57.05 10.16 9.08
CA MET A 1 55.90 11.08 9.30
C MET A 1 54.69 10.45 8.63
N ASN A 2 53.70 10.03 9.41
CA ASN A 2 52.58 9.21 8.92
C ASN A 2 51.61 10.06 8.09
N ALA A 3 51.66 9.90 6.77
CA ALA A 3 50.68 10.41 5.83
C ALA A 3 49.47 9.47 5.80
N ASN A 4 48.56 9.59 6.78
CA ASN A 4 47.17 9.11 6.68
C ASN A 4 46.32 9.45 7.92
N THR A 5 46.33 10.70 8.37
CA THR A 5 45.27 11.16 9.27
C THR A 5 44.08 11.57 8.41
N PRO A 6 42.90 10.94 8.53
CA PRO A 6 41.72 11.38 7.79
C PRO A 6 41.43 12.83 8.14
N ARG A 7 41.49 13.71 7.14
CA ARG A 7 41.25 15.14 7.33
C ARG A 7 39.74 15.38 7.42
N TYR A 8 39.25 15.55 8.64
CA TYR A 8 37.87 15.90 8.92
C TYR A 8 37.72 17.42 8.92
N ASP A 9 37.39 17.98 7.75
CA ASP A 9 37.13 19.40 7.54
C ASP A 9 35.79 19.62 6.82
N ALA A 10 35.45 20.87 6.50
CA ALA A 10 34.18 21.20 5.83
C ALA A 10 33.98 20.44 4.50
N GLY A 11 35.06 20.08 3.79
CA GLY A 11 35.00 19.31 2.55
C GLY A 11 34.64 17.83 2.76
N SER A 12 34.71 17.33 4.00
CA SER A 12 34.25 15.98 4.36
C SER A 12 32.73 15.87 4.55
N VAL A 13 32.03 17.00 4.59
CA VAL A 13 30.57 17.05 4.68
C VAL A 13 29.96 16.87 3.29
N VAL A 14 29.17 15.81 3.10
CA VAL A 14 28.49 15.51 1.84
C VAL A 14 26.99 15.75 2.01
N VAL A 15 26.43 16.60 1.15
CA VAL A 15 24.98 16.80 1.02
C VAL A 15 24.50 15.96 -0.15
N LEU A 16 23.52 15.08 0.10
CA LEU A 16 22.86 14.28 -0.92
C LEU A 16 21.57 14.99 -1.33
N GLU A 17 21.39 15.23 -2.63
CA GLU A 17 20.25 15.98 -3.16
C GLU A 17 19.23 15.08 -3.90
N GLY A 18 17.98 15.54 -3.97
CA GLY A 18 16.92 14.85 -4.70
C GLY A 18 16.69 13.42 -4.19
N LEU A 19 16.86 12.45 -5.09
CA LEU A 19 16.65 11.01 -4.81
C LEU A 19 17.95 10.25 -4.53
N GLU A 20 19.11 10.92 -4.54
CA GLU A 20 20.39 10.31 -4.20
C GLU A 20 20.40 9.65 -2.79
N PRO A 21 19.84 10.27 -1.73
CA PRO A 21 19.77 9.64 -0.41
C PRO A 21 19.05 8.28 -0.43
N VAL A 22 17.98 8.16 -1.24
CA VAL A 22 17.19 6.93 -1.35
C VAL A 22 18.04 5.80 -1.92
N ARG A 23 18.76 6.07 -3.02
CA ARG A 23 19.65 5.08 -3.64
C ARG A 23 20.83 4.72 -2.76
N LYS A 24 21.36 5.67 -1.98
CA LYS A 24 22.49 5.45 -1.08
C LYS A 24 22.10 4.65 0.17
N ARG A 25 20.86 4.78 0.63
CA ARG A 25 20.32 4.18 1.86
C ARG A 25 18.90 3.61 1.65
N PRO A 26 18.71 2.66 0.72
CA PRO A 26 17.39 2.14 0.35
C PRO A 26 16.64 1.52 1.54
N GLY A 27 17.33 0.79 2.42
CA GLY A 27 16.72 0.16 3.59
C GLY A 27 16.01 1.13 4.55
N MET A 28 16.38 2.42 4.56
CA MET A 28 15.68 3.44 5.34
C MET A 28 14.26 3.70 4.81
N TYR A 29 14.02 3.47 3.52
CA TYR A 29 12.75 3.78 2.85
C TYR A 29 11.90 2.54 2.57
N ILE A 30 12.54 1.41 2.25
CA ILE A 30 11.85 0.16 1.87
C ILE A 30 12.18 -1.03 2.79
N GLY A 31 12.86 -0.79 3.92
CA GLY A 31 13.21 -1.80 4.91
C GLY A 31 14.41 -2.67 4.52
N SER A 32 14.41 -3.25 3.32
CA SER A 32 15.50 -4.11 2.83
C SER A 32 15.75 -3.92 1.33
N THR A 33 16.89 -4.41 0.85
CA THR A 33 17.21 -4.52 -0.59
C THR A 33 17.09 -5.96 -1.11
N SER A 34 16.37 -6.80 -0.37
CA SER A 34 16.00 -8.16 -0.79
C SER A 34 14.70 -8.14 -1.58
N LEU A 35 14.14 -9.32 -1.87
CA LEU A 35 12.83 -9.46 -2.51
C LEU A 35 11.71 -8.75 -1.73
N GLU A 36 11.82 -8.67 -0.40
CA GLU A 36 10.92 -7.91 0.45
C GLU A 36 10.89 -6.43 0.08
N GLY A 37 12.03 -5.83 -0.25
CA GLY A 37 12.12 -4.44 -0.70
C GLY A 37 11.49 -4.20 -2.07
N VAL A 38 11.59 -5.15 -2.99
CA VAL A 38 10.89 -5.08 -4.28
C VAL A 38 9.38 -5.22 -4.08
N GLN A 39 8.97 -6.08 -3.16
CA GLN A 39 7.55 -6.25 -2.80
C GLN A 39 6.99 -4.97 -2.18
N GLU A 40 7.80 -4.27 -1.38
CA GLU A 40 7.49 -2.95 -0.85
C GLU A 40 7.26 -1.93 -1.96
N CYS A 41 8.15 -1.90 -2.96
CA CYS A 41 8.00 -1.01 -4.10
C CYS A 41 6.68 -1.25 -4.85
N LEU A 42 6.33 -2.51 -5.09
CA LEU A 42 5.05 -2.85 -5.71
C LEU A 42 3.87 -2.42 -4.83
N ARG A 43 3.95 -2.67 -3.52
CA ARG A 43 2.93 -2.30 -2.54
C ARG A 43 2.69 -0.78 -2.54
N GLU A 44 3.74 0.04 -2.54
CA GLU A 44 3.63 1.50 -2.58
C GLU A 44 2.85 2.00 -3.81
N ILE A 45 3.05 1.40 -4.98
CA ILE A 45 2.29 1.81 -6.18
C ILE A 45 0.84 1.33 -6.08
N ILE A 46 0.59 0.11 -5.59
CA ILE A 46 -0.78 -0.40 -5.36
C ILE A 46 -1.53 0.46 -4.34
N ASP A 47 -0.90 0.81 -3.22
CA ASP A 47 -1.53 1.59 -2.15
C ASP A 47 -1.90 3.00 -2.66
N ASN A 48 -1.13 3.59 -3.59
CA ASN A 48 -1.53 4.84 -4.23
C ASN A 48 -2.78 4.71 -5.10
N ALA A 49 -2.93 3.61 -5.83
CA ALA A 49 -4.16 3.31 -6.58
C ALA A 49 -5.35 3.04 -5.65
N ILE A 50 -5.12 2.39 -4.51
CA ILE A 50 -6.13 2.15 -3.48
C ILE A 50 -6.58 3.47 -2.83
N ASP A 51 -5.68 4.43 -2.64
CA ASP A 51 -6.06 5.75 -2.12
C ASP A 51 -7.02 6.50 -3.06
N GLU A 52 -6.95 6.30 -4.39
CA GLU A 52 -7.97 6.78 -5.33
C GLU A 52 -9.32 6.08 -5.13
N ALA A 53 -9.29 4.79 -4.77
CA ALA A 53 -10.49 4.01 -4.54
C ALA A 53 -11.17 4.40 -3.22
N LEU A 54 -10.40 4.60 -2.15
CA LEU A 54 -10.88 5.13 -0.87
C LEU A 54 -11.47 6.55 -1.01
N ALA A 55 -10.94 7.34 -1.95
CA ALA A 55 -11.49 8.65 -2.29
C ALA A 55 -12.73 8.57 -3.21
N GLY A 56 -13.15 7.38 -3.65
CA GLY A 56 -14.35 7.15 -4.46
C GLY A 56 -14.18 7.39 -5.97
N TYR A 57 -12.95 7.49 -6.47
CA TYR A 57 -12.67 7.78 -7.88
C TYR A 57 -12.20 6.57 -8.68
N CYS A 58 -11.70 5.52 -8.02
CA CYS A 58 -11.21 4.30 -8.65
C CYS A 58 -12.10 3.12 -8.27
N ASN A 59 -12.49 2.31 -9.26
CA ASN A 59 -13.22 1.06 -9.04
C ASN A 59 -12.55 -0.15 -9.71
N LYS A 60 -11.42 0.06 -10.39
CA LYS A 60 -10.66 -1.00 -11.04
C LYS A 60 -9.15 -0.73 -10.96
N ILE A 61 -8.42 -1.71 -10.43
CA ILE A 61 -6.96 -1.71 -10.35
C ILE A 61 -6.44 -2.99 -10.99
N ILE A 62 -5.43 -2.86 -11.86
CA ILE A 62 -4.79 -3.99 -12.54
C ILE A 62 -3.31 -3.99 -12.19
N VAL A 63 -2.82 -5.11 -11.65
CA VAL A 63 -1.41 -5.36 -11.44
C VAL A 63 -0.93 -6.38 -12.46
N ARG A 64 0.13 -6.04 -13.20
CA ARG A 64 0.74 -6.91 -14.21
C ARG A 64 2.19 -7.23 -13.88
N PHE A 65 2.54 -8.49 -14.02
CA PHE A 65 3.92 -8.95 -14.06
C PHE A 65 4.25 -9.19 -15.54
N GLU A 66 5.05 -8.30 -16.12
CA GLU A 66 5.35 -8.29 -17.54
C GLU A 66 6.48 -9.26 -17.89
N GLU A 67 6.47 -9.81 -19.10
CA GLU A 67 7.51 -10.76 -19.56
C GLU A 67 8.91 -10.14 -19.59
N ASN A 68 9.00 -8.83 -19.80
CA ASN A 68 10.24 -8.07 -19.85
C ASN A 68 10.77 -7.67 -18.46
N GLY A 69 10.16 -8.18 -17.38
CA GLY A 69 10.59 -7.94 -15.99
C GLY A 69 10.03 -6.69 -15.34
N TYR A 70 9.16 -5.94 -16.02
CA TYR A 70 8.46 -4.81 -15.41
C TYR A 70 7.31 -5.27 -14.53
N TYR A 71 7.05 -4.48 -13.49
CA TYR A 71 5.81 -4.56 -12.73
C TYR A 71 4.97 -3.32 -13.01
N SER A 72 3.77 -3.53 -13.51
CA SER A 72 2.84 -2.46 -13.89
C SER A 72 1.66 -2.43 -12.92
N VAL A 73 1.25 -1.24 -12.50
CA VAL A 73 0.00 -1.01 -11.77
C VAL A 73 -0.78 0.05 -12.52
N VAL A 74 -2.03 -0.26 -12.83
CA VAL A 74 -2.94 0.61 -13.58
C VAL A 74 -4.23 0.78 -12.79
N ASP A 75 -4.62 2.03 -12.54
CA ASP A 75 -5.91 2.39 -11.95
C ASP A 75 -6.74 3.22 -12.92
N ASN A 76 -8.04 3.30 -12.64
CA ASN A 76 -8.96 4.22 -13.32
C ASN A 76 -9.39 5.40 -12.44
N GLY A 77 -8.51 5.84 -11.54
CA GLY A 77 -8.75 7.01 -10.69
C GLY A 77 -8.72 8.32 -11.47
N ARG A 78 -8.48 9.43 -10.75
CA ARG A 78 -8.44 10.78 -11.35
C ARG A 78 -7.24 11.03 -12.27
N GLY A 79 -6.17 10.25 -12.10
CA GLY A 79 -4.88 10.49 -12.72
C GLY A 79 -4.04 11.51 -11.95
N ILE A 80 -2.73 11.28 -11.83
CA ILE A 80 -1.79 12.25 -11.22
C ILE A 80 -1.87 13.60 -11.96
N PRO A 81 -1.90 14.74 -11.26
CA PRO A 81 -1.85 16.05 -11.92
C PRO A 81 -0.64 16.19 -12.87
N VAL A 82 -0.88 16.69 -14.08
CA VAL A 82 0.14 16.85 -15.15
C VAL A 82 0.47 18.31 -15.42
N GLU A 83 -0.26 19.21 -14.77
CA GLU A 83 -0.12 20.65 -14.90
C GLU A 83 1.23 21.12 -14.37
N MET A 84 1.76 22.20 -14.97
CA MET A 84 2.97 22.84 -14.49
C MET A 84 2.77 23.43 -13.10
N MET A 85 3.72 23.18 -12.20
CA MET A 85 3.82 23.81 -10.89
C MET A 85 4.71 25.05 -11.01
N PRO A 86 4.17 26.29 -11.03
CA PRO A 86 4.96 27.49 -11.34
C PRO A 86 6.14 27.70 -10.40
N LYS A 87 5.98 27.33 -9.12
CA LYS A 87 7.03 27.41 -8.09
C LYS A 87 8.27 26.59 -8.44
N TYR A 88 8.10 25.47 -9.15
CA TYR A 88 9.17 24.53 -9.46
C TYR A 88 9.57 24.53 -10.94
N GLY A 89 8.77 25.15 -11.81
CA GLY A 89 9.01 25.13 -13.26
C GLY A 89 8.95 23.73 -13.86
N LYS A 90 8.24 22.79 -13.22
CA LYS A 90 8.09 21.38 -13.61
C LYS A 90 6.65 20.92 -13.43
N SER A 91 6.25 19.86 -14.13
CA SER A 91 4.91 19.29 -13.98
C SER A 91 4.71 18.68 -12.58
N ALA A 92 3.47 18.63 -12.10
CA ALA A 92 3.18 17.95 -10.85
C ALA A 92 3.54 16.45 -10.90
N LEU A 93 3.36 15.80 -12.05
CA LEU A 93 3.79 14.42 -12.31
C LEU A 93 5.30 14.26 -12.04
N GLU A 94 6.12 15.12 -12.63
CA GLU A 94 7.58 15.07 -12.44
C GLU A 94 7.94 15.31 -10.98
N ILE A 95 7.33 16.31 -10.34
CA ILE A 95 7.60 16.63 -8.93
C ILE A 95 7.26 15.46 -8.00
N ILE A 96 6.11 14.82 -8.18
CA ILE A 96 5.69 13.68 -7.36
C ILE A 96 6.64 12.48 -7.53
N LEU A 97 7.20 12.28 -8.73
CA LEU A 97 8.08 11.15 -9.01
C LEU A 97 9.57 11.43 -8.76
N THR A 98 9.99 12.69 -8.61
CA THR A 98 11.42 13.06 -8.48
C THR A 98 11.78 13.74 -7.16
N LYS A 99 10.80 14.07 -6.32
CA LYS A 99 11.04 14.80 -5.06
C LYS A 99 10.43 14.08 -3.87
N LEU A 100 11.25 13.86 -2.84
CA LEU A 100 10.76 13.40 -1.55
C LEU A 100 9.85 14.45 -0.89
N HIS A 101 8.87 13.97 -0.14
CA HIS A 101 7.89 14.80 0.57
C HIS A 101 7.09 15.70 -0.39
N ALA A 102 6.75 15.17 -1.56
CA ALA A 102 5.88 15.81 -2.53
C ALA A 102 4.62 14.95 -2.74
N GLY A 103 3.45 15.55 -2.52
CA GLY A 103 2.18 14.84 -2.67
C GLY A 103 0.98 15.70 -2.26
N ALA A 104 -0.20 15.28 -2.67
CA ALA A 104 -1.47 15.93 -2.34
C ALA A 104 -2.10 15.40 -1.04
N LYS A 105 -1.42 14.48 -0.33
CA LYS A 105 -1.91 13.78 0.87
C LYS A 105 -1.52 14.46 2.19
N PHE A 106 -0.88 15.63 2.14
CA PHE A 106 -0.53 16.39 3.35
C PHE A 106 -1.70 17.19 3.93
N ASP A 107 -2.68 17.52 3.08
CA ASP A 107 -3.91 18.19 3.49
C ASP A 107 -5.11 17.29 3.15
N ALA A 108 -6.10 17.20 4.04
CA ALA A 108 -7.30 16.37 3.86
C ALA A 108 -8.24 16.80 2.71
N ARG A 109 -7.84 17.80 1.91
CA ARG A 109 -8.64 18.36 0.81
C ARG A 109 -8.75 17.42 -0.39
N ALA A 110 -7.65 16.75 -0.74
CA ALA A 110 -7.61 15.88 -1.92
C ALA A 110 -7.97 14.42 -1.59
N TYR A 111 -7.65 13.99 -0.37
CA TYR A 111 -7.95 12.67 0.19
C TYR A 111 -8.41 12.85 1.63
N LYS A 112 -9.67 12.46 1.91
CA LYS A 112 -10.20 12.49 3.28
C LYS A 112 -9.60 11.38 4.14
N ILE A 113 -9.37 10.21 3.53
CA ILE A 113 -8.75 9.03 4.12
C ILE A 113 -7.77 8.48 3.09
N SER A 114 -6.52 8.23 3.51
CA SER A 114 -5.49 7.58 2.67
C SER A 114 -4.50 6.81 3.53
N GLY A 115 -3.97 5.71 3.00
CA GLY A 115 -2.84 4.97 3.59
C GLY A 115 -1.52 5.74 3.43
N GLY A 116 -1.32 6.39 2.28
CA GLY A 116 -0.13 7.20 2.03
C GLY A 116 -0.17 8.56 2.72
N LEU A 117 0.85 8.89 3.52
CA LEU A 117 0.93 10.17 4.25
C LEU A 117 2.29 10.88 4.14
N HIS A 118 3.35 10.17 3.75
CA HIS A 118 4.71 10.70 3.76
C HIS A 118 5.09 11.50 2.50
N GLY A 119 4.39 11.27 1.38
CA GLY A 119 4.72 11.85 0.08
C GLY A 119 6.07 11.39 -0.47
N VAL A 120 6.47 10.14 -0.21
CA VAL A 120 7.75 9.59 -0.68
C VAL A 120 7.60 8.33 -1.55
N GLY A 121 6.54 7.54 -1.38
CA GLY A 121 6.39 6.20 -1.96
C GLY A 121 6.78 6.09 -3.44
N SER A 122 6.04 6.74 -4.34
CA SER A 122 6.30 6.66 -5.79
C SER A 122 7.69 7.20 -6.18
N SER A 123 8.18 8.25 -5.52
CA SER A 123 9.52 8.79 -5.77
C SER A 123 10.63 7.84 -5.30
N VAL A 124 10.41 7.08 -4.22
CA VAL A 124 11.31 6.01 -3.76
C VAL A 124 11.32 4.88 -4.77
N VAL A 125 10.17 4.42 -5.25
CA VAL A 125 10.10 3.39 -6.30
C VAL A 125 10.84 3.86 -7.55
N ASN A 126 10.66 5.12 -7.97
CA ASN A 126 11.38 5.69 -9.11
C ASN A 126 12.90 5.68 -8.88
N ALA A 127 13.35 6.12 -7.71
CA ALA A 127 14.77 6.14 -7.34
C ALA A 127 15.40 4.75 -7.42
N LEU A 128 14.67 3.72 -7.01
CA LEU A 128 15.14 2.33 -6.92
C LEU A 128 14.86 1.50 -8.18
N SER A 129 14.36 2.13 -9.24
CA SER A 129 14.11 1.49 -10.53
C SER A 129 15.23 1.78 -11.52
N ALA A 130 15.67 0.76 -12.26
CA ALA A 130 16.54 0.96 -13.42
C ALA A 130 15.81 1.80 -14.48
N HIS A 131 14.52 1.56 -14.63
CA HIS A 131 13.63 2.32 -15.50
C HIS A 131 12.21 2.38 -14.93
N MET A 132 11.55 3.53 -15.08
CA MET A 132 10.14 3.71 -14.76
C MET A 132 9.44 4.46 -15.89
N ILE A 133 8.24 4.02 -16.24
CA ILE A 133 7.34 4.69 -17.17
C ILE A 133 6.09 5.09 -16.39
N ALA A 134 5.73 6.37 -16.44
CA ALA A 134 4.48 6.88 -15.91
C ALA A 134 3.60 7.36 -17.06
N GLU A 135 2.37 6.85 -17.14
CA GLU A 135 1.36 7.32 -18.06
C GLU A 135 0.10 7.75 -17.31
N ILE A 136 -0.39 8.95 -17.63
CA ILE A 136 -1.59 9.51 -17.01
C ILE A 136 -2.62 9.78 -18.09
N LYS A 137 -3.84 9.25 -17.93
CA LYS A 137 -4.97 9.68 -18.76
C LYS A 137 -5.77 10.75 -18.03
N ARG A 138 -5.88 11.94 -18.63
CA ARG A 138 -6.69 13.05 -18.09
C ARG A 138 -7.09 13.99 -19.21
N ASN A 139 -8.31 14.54 -19.16
CA ASN A 139 -8.83 15.49 -20.15
C ASN A 139 -8.75 14.95 -21.60
N GLY A 140 -9.06 13.66 -21.80
CA GLY A 140 -9.03 13.01 -23.11
C GLY A 140 -7.63 12.80 -23.71
N LYS A 141 -6.56 13.08 -22.96
CA LYS A 141 -5.16 12.94 -23.42
C LYS A 141 -4.42 11.94 -22.54
N ILE A 142 -3.44 11.28 -23.14
CA ILE A 142 -2.47 10.42 -22.44
C ILE A 142 -1.17 11.20 -22.35
N TYR A 143 -0.68 11.42 -21.14
CA TYR A 143 0.60 12.04 -20.86
C TYR A 143 1.59 10.97 -20.45
N ARG A 144 2.81 10.99 -20.96
CA ARG A 144 3.88 10.04 -20.62
C ARG A 144 5.13 10.78 -20.16
N GLN A 145 5.77 10.24 -19.13
CA GLN A 145 7.13 10.57 -18.72
C GLN A 145 7.91 9.30 -18.38
N GLU A 146 9.17 9.22 -18.76
CA GLU A 146 10.06 8.09 -18.50
C GLU A 146 11.23 8.53 -17.62
N TYR A 147 11.71 7.63 -16.76
CA TYR A 147 12.76 7.91 -15.78
C TYR A 147 13.79 6.78 -15.74
N ARG A 148 15.05 7.11 -15.46
CA ARG A 148 16.12 6.15 -15.17
C ARG A 148 16.76 6.48 -13.83
N LYS A 149 16.74 5.53 -12.89
CA LYS A 149 17.35 5.69 -11.56
C LYS A 149 16.88 6.95 -10.83
N GLY A 150 15.59 7.29 -10.94
CA GLY A 150 14.97 8.47 -10.35
C GLY A 150 15.04 9.76 -11.20
N THR A 151 15.79 9.78 -12.29
CA THR A 151 15.98 10.98 -13.12
C THR A 151 15.09 10.95 -14.36
N PRO A 152 14.34 12.02 -14.67
CA PRO A 152 13.58 12.11 -15.92
C PRO A 152 14.49 11.99 -17.14
N VAL A 153 14.12 11.16 -18.10
CA VAL A 153 14.82 11.05 -19.40
C VAL A 153 14.01 11.64 -20.55
N THR A 154 12.75 12.00 -20.29
CA THR A 154 11.87 12.72 -21.21
C THR A 154 11.15 13.83 -20.46
N GLU A 155 10.74 14.87 -21.20
CA GLU A 155 9.72 15.80 -20.74
C GLU A 155 8.34 15.11 -20.73
N VAL A 156 7.37 15.68 -20.01
CA VAL A 156 5.99 15.20 -20.08
C VAL A 156 5.43 15.46 -21.48
N THR A 157 5.10 14.38 -22.19
CA THR A 157 4.63 14.45 -23.58
C THR A 157 3.24 13.85 -23.73
N VAL A 158 2.44 14.40 -24.65
CA VAL A 158 1.16 13.80 -25.04
C VAL A 158 1.43 12.71 -26.07
N VAL A 159 0.90 11.51 -25.83
CA VAL A 159 1.09 10.35 -26.69
C VAL A 159 -0.28 9.85 -27.20
N PRO A 160 -0.34 9.27 -28.42
CA PRO A 160 -1.61 8.85 -29.01
C PRO A 160 -2.17 7.58 -28.35
N GLU A 161 -1.31 6.73 -27.82
CA GLU A 161 -1.67 5.44 -27.22
C GLU A 161 -0.83 5.14 -25.99
N SER A 162 -1.40 4.36 -25.08
CA SER A 162 -0.76 3.91 -23.85
C SER A 162 0.13 2.70 -24.12
N LYS A 163 1.38 2.75 -23.65
CA LYS A 163 2.30 1.60 -23.65
C LYS A 163 1.98 0.62 -22.53
N ILE A 164 1.46 1.11 -21.42
CA ILE A 164 1.24 0.32 -20.20
C ILE A 164 -0.19 -0.25 -20.16
N GLY A 165 -1.08 0.18 -21.05
CA GLY A 165 -2.47 -0.27 -21.11
C GLY A 165 -3.36 0.42 -20.08
N LEU A 166 -3.30 1.76 -20.03
CA LEU A 166 -4.28 2.61 -19.34
C LEU A 166 -5.70 2.24 -19.77
N ILE A 167 -6.59 2.24 -18.79
CA ILE A 167 -7.99 1.87 -18.96
C ILE A 167 -8.87 3.12 -18.85
N ASN A 168 -10.09 3.05 -19.41
CA ASN A 168 -11.14 4.08 -19.26
C ASN A 168 -10.70 5.49 -19.68
N ASP A 169 -11.42 6.53 -19.26
CA ASP A 169 -11.21 7.93 -19.68
C ASP A 169 -10.30 8.76 -18.75
N SER A 170 -9.99 8.23 -17.56
CA SER A 170 -9.00 8.78 -16.64
C SER A 170 -8.27 7.66 -15.90
N GLY A 171 -7.07 7.95 -15.39
CA GLY A 171 -6.32 6.99 -14.57
C GLY A 171 -4.82 7.23 -14.57
N THR A 172 -4.14 6.46 -13.73
CA THR A 172 -2.67 6.41 -13.64
C THR A 172 -2.19 5.00 -13.99
N ALA A 173 -1.11 4.93 -14.77
CA ALA A 173 -0.37 3.71 -14.99
C ALA A 173 1.11 3.94 -14.68
N ILE A 174 1.64 3.18 -13.72
CA ILE A 174 3.06 3.18 -13.39
C ILE A 174 3.61 1.80 -13.72
N SER A 175 4.67 1.75 -14.51
CA SER A 175 5.40 0.52 -14.82
C SER A 175 6.86 0.71 -14.45
N PHE A 176 7.40 -0.15 -13.61
CA PHE A 176 8.77 -0.02 -13.11
C PHE A 176 9.56 -1.32 -13.23
N LEU A 177 10.85 -1.17 -13.57
CA LEU A 177 11.84 -2.24 -13.61
C LEU A 177 12.79 -2.04 -12.43
N PRO A 178 12.80 -2.94 -11.42
CA PRO A 178 13.69 -2.81 -10.27
C PRO A 178 15.16 -2.73 -10.68
N ASP A 179 15.95 -1.90 -10.01
CA ASP A 179 17.37 -1.73 -10.33
C ASP A 179 18.23 -2.91 -9.82
N PRO A 180 18.89 -3.70 -10.70
CA PRO A 180 19.75 -4.80 -10.27
C PRO A 180 21.00 -4.34 -9.51
N GLU A 181 21.41 -3.06 -9.62
CA GLU A 181 22.49 -2.51 -8.79
C GLU A 181 22.08 -2.31 -7.33
N ILE A 182 20.77 -2.18 -7.07
CA ILE A 182 20.22 -2.04 -5.71
C ILE A 182 19.79 -3.40 -5.18
N PHE A 183 19.03 -4.17 -5.98
CA PHE A 183 18.44 -5.45 -5.59
C PHE A 183 19.34 -6.62 -6.00
N THR A 184 20.53 -6.67 -5.41
CA THR A 184 21.61 -7.59 -5.81
C THR A 184 21.31 -9.07 -5.53
N THR A 185 20.36 -9.37 -4.64
CA THR A 185 19.92 -10.73 -4.32
C THR A 185 18.83 -11.25 -5.27
N GLY A 186 18.43 -10.46 -6.26
CA GLY A 186 17.35 -10.75 -7.19
C GLY A 186 16.12 -9.86 -6.97
N ALA A 187 15.37 -9.65 -8.04
CA ALA A 187 14.20 -8.75 -8.07
C ALA A 187 12.93 -9.38 -8.66
N THR A 188 12.92 -10.70 -8.83
CA THR A 188 11.76 -11.44 -9.33
C THR A 188 10.78 -11.70 -8.19
N LEU A 189 9.62 -11.07 -8.24
CA LEU A 189 8.57 -11.21 -7.24
C LEU A 189 7.85 -12.54 -7.37
N ASP A 190 7.41 -13.06 -6.22
CA ASP A 190 6.52 -14.20 -6.13
C ASP A 190 5.07 -13.74 -6.41
N PRO A 191 4.42 -14.23 -7.48
CA PRO A 191 3.03 -13.92 -7.79
C PRO A 191 2.07 -14.19 -6.63
N ILE A 192 2.34 -15.20 -5.80
CA ILE A 192 1.49 -15.58 -4.66
C ILE A 192 1.43 -14.44 -3.64
N ARG A 193 2.55 -13.74 -3.40
CA ARG A 193 2.60 -12.59 -2.48
C ARG A 193 1.75 -11.43 -3.01
N ALA A 194 1.86 -11.11 -4.31
CA ALA A 194 1.03 -10.09 -4.95
C ALA A 194 -0.46 -10.45 -4.90
N LEU A 195 -0.82 -11.68 -5.23
CA LEU A 195 -2.19 -12.18 -5.16
C LEU A 195 -2.78 -12.10 -3.75
N LYS A 196 -1.99 -12.41 -2.71
CA LYS A 196 -2.42 -12.30 -1.32
C LYS A 196 -2.66 -10.83 -0.94
N LEU A 197 -1.76 -9.92 -1.32
CA LEU A 197 -1.92 -8.49 -1.09
C LEU A 197 -3.18 -7.94 -1.78
N LEU A 198 -3.41 -8.31 -3.04
CA LEU A 198 -4.59 -7.88 -3.78
C LEU A 198 -5.88 -8.42 -3.16
N LYS A 199 -5.90 -9.68 -2.72
CA LYS A 199 -7.06 -10.24 -2.02
C LYS A 199 -7.35 -9.48 -0.72
N GLU A 200 -6.33 -9.20 0.08
CA GLU A 200 -6.45 -8.39 1.31
C GLU A 200 -7.03 -7.00 1.00
N ARG A 201 -6.48 -6.29 0.01
CA ARG A 201 -6.95 -4.96 -0.38
C ARG A 201 -8.38 -4.98 -0.93
N ALA A 202 -8.78 -6.02 -1.67
CA ALA A 202 -10.14 -6.16 -2.18
C ALA A 202 -11.18 -6.32 -1.06
N TYR A 203 -10.85 -7.01 0.04
CA TYR A 203 -11.74 -7.03 1.22
C TYR A 203 -11.87 -5.67 1.90
N LEU A 204 -10.80 -4.87 1.88
CA LEU A 204 -10.76 -3.56 2.54
C LEU A 204 -11.26 -2.41 1.65
N THR A 205 -11.60 -2.71 0.38
CA THR A 205 -12.16 -1.75 -0.57
C THR A 205 -13.38 -2.34 -1.28
N PRO A 206 -14.51 -2.48 -0.56
CA PRO A 206 -15.70 -3.11 -1.11
C PRO A 206 -16.15 -2.46 -2.42
N GLY A 207 -16.46 -3.29 -3.42
CA GLY A 207 -16.90 -2.81 -4.74
C GLY A 207 -15.77 -2.37 -5.69
N VAL A 208 -14.50 -2.59 -5.34
CA VAL A 208 -13.35 -2.33 -6.23
C VAL A 208 -12.85 -3.66 -6.81
N LEU A 209 -12.69 -3.72 -8.12
CA LEU A 209 -12.13 -4.88 -8.82
C LEU A 209 -10.60 -4.80 -8.86
N LEU A 210 -9.93 -5.75 -8.23
CA LEU A 210 -8.47 -5.88 -8.27
C LEU A 210 -8.09 -7.09 -9.14
N GLU A 211 -7.43 -6.84 -10.26
CA GLU A 211 -6.97 -7.86 -11.20
C GLU A 211 -5.46 -8.05 -11.11
N PHE A 212 -5.03 -9.30 -11.20
CA PHE A 212 -3.66 -9.72 -11.38
C PHE A 212 -3.51 -10.41 -12.72
N ILE A 213 -2.45 -10.05 -13.46
CA ILE A 213 -2.08 -10.66 -14.73
C ILE A 213 -0.60 -10.99 -14.69
N ASN A 214 -0.23 -12.23 -14.91
CA ASN A 214 1.15 -12.63 -15.15
C ASN A 214 1.32 -12.96 -16.63
N SER A 215 1.99 -12.08 -17.35
CA SER A 215 2.17 -12.21 -18.80
C SER A 215 3.01 -13.45 -19.14
N LYS A 216 3.95 -13.85 -18.27
CA LYS A 216 4.84 -15.01 -18.51
C LYS A 216 4.13 -16.36 -18.37
N THR A 217 3.15 -16.47 -17.47
CA THR A 217 2.42 -17.72 -17.21
C THR A 217 1.00 -17.73 -17.75
N GLU A 218 0.59 -16.63 -18.38
CA GLU A 218 -0.79 -16.34 -18.79
C GLU A 218 -1.82 -16.40 -17.65
N GLU A 219 -1.37 -16.40 -16.38
CA GLU A 219 -2.24 -16.43 -15.22
C GLU A 219 -3.02 -15.11 -15.11
N LYS A 220 -4.33 -15.23 -14.95
CA LYS A 220 -5.23 -14.10 -14.68
C LYS A 220 -6.10 -14.43 -13.49
N LYS A 221 -6.15 -13.52 -12.53
CA LYS A 221 -6.99 -13.67 -11.33
C LYS A 221 -7.59 -12.32 -10.94
N GLY A 222 -8.84 -12.32 -10.54
CA GLY A 222 -9.55 -11.13 -10.08
C GLY A 222 -10.13 -11.33 -8.69
N TYR A 223 -10.15 -10.25 -7.91
CA TYR A 223 -10.81 -10.18 -6.61
C TYR A 223 -11.81 -9.03 -6.62
N PHE A 224 -13.05 -9.34 -6.24
CA PHE A 224 -14.13 -8.38 -6.09
C PHE A 224 -15.01 -8.86 -4.94
N PHE A 225 -15.11 -8.06 -3.89
CA PHE A 225 -15.89 -8.40 -2.69
C PHE A 225 -16.77 -7.22 -2.32
N GLU A 226 -18.00 -7.50 -1.91
CA GLU A 226 -18.95 -6.47 -1.44
C GLU A 226 -19.14 -6.54 0.09
N GLY A 227 -18.87 -7.70 0.70
CA GLY A 227 -19.06 -7.92 2.15
C GLY A 227 -17.94 -7.37 3.04
N GLY A 228 -16.93 -6.72 2.47
CA GLY A 228 -15.86 -6.06 3.22
C GLY A 228 -15.11 -6.99 4.19
N ILE A 229 -14.86 -6.50 5.41
CA ILE A 229 -14.16 -7.27 6.45
C ILE A 229 -14.97 -8.48 6.97
N VAL A 230 -16.28 -8.54 6.71
CA VAL A 230 -17.07 -9.75 7.00
C VAL A 230 -16.64 -10.88 6.06
N SER A 231 -16.47 -10.60 4.77
CA SER A 231 -15.93 -11.58 3.83
C SER A 231 -14.48 -11.98 4.18
N LEU A 232 -13.69 -11.05 4.73
CA LEU A 232 -12.34 -11.37 5.21
C LEU A 232 -12.36 -12.37 6.38
N ILE A 233 -13.21 -12.15 7.40
CA ILE A 233 -13.23 -13.07 8.57
C ILE A 233 -13.77 -14.45 8.18
N GLU A 234 -14.72 -14.53 7.26
CA GLU A 234 -15.22 -15.79 6.71
C GLU A 234 -14.13 -16.57 5.97
N ASP A 235 -13.32 -15.88 5.14
CA ASP A 235 -12.19 -16.47 4.43
C ASP A 235 -11.06 -16.91 5.38
N VAL A 236 -10.80 -16.15 6.44
CA VAL A 236 -9.83 -16.51 7.50
C VAL A 236 -10.26 -17.76 8.28
N ASN A 237 -11.57 -17.96 8.44
CA ASN A 237 -12.13 -19.12 9.12
C ASN A 237 -12.43 -20.30 8.18
N LEU A 238 -12.08 -20.21 6.89
CA LEU A 238 -12.27 -21.30 5.95
C LEU A 238 -11.54 -22.57 6.42
N GLY A 239 -12.29 -23.67 6.53
CA GLY A 239 -11.78 -24.96 7.02
C GLY A 239 -11.76 -25.12 8.54
N LYS A 240 -12.18 -24.11 9.32
CA LYS A 240 -12.38 -24.20 10.77
C LYS A 240 -13.86 -24.39 11.11
N LYS A 241 -14.18 -24.93 12.29
CA LYS A 241 -15.57 -25.00 12.75
C LYS A 241 -15.92 -23.72 13.52
N VAL A 242 -16.68 -22.84 12.88
CA VAL A 242 -17.15 -21.59 13.49
C VAL A 242 -18.22 -21.86 14.56
N LEU A 243 -18.23 -21.05 15.62
CA LEU A 243 -19.16 -21.20 16.75
C LEU A 243 -20.41 -20.33 16.60
N HIS A 244 -20.33 -19.26 15.80
CA HIS A 244 -21.43 -18.34 15.56
C HIS A 244 -21.22 -17.55 14.25
N GLN A 245 -22.25 -16.80 13.83
CA GLN A 245 -22.17 -15.87 12.69
C GLN A 245 -21.25 -14.67 13.02
N PRO A 246 -20.55 -14.07 12.04
CA PRO A 246 -19.69 -12.92 12.29
C PRO A 246 -20.40 -11.78 13.02
N ILE A 247 -19.78 -11.29 14.09
CA ILE A 247 -20.21 -10.08 14.79
C ILE A 247 -19.57 -8.90 14.08
N TYR A 248 -20.37 -8.04 13.46
CA TYR A 248 -19.92 -6.88 12.71
C TYR A 248 -20.37 -5.58 13.37
N PHE A 249 -19.50 -4.58 13.39
CA PHE A 249 -19.84 -3.24 13.84
C PHE A 249 -19.04 -2.19 13.09
N LYS A 250 -19.69 -1.08 12.78
CA LYS A 250 -19.11 0.10 12.16
C LYS A 250 -19.69 1.35 12.79
N ASP A 251 -18.83 2.27 13.20
CA ASP A 251 -19.23 3.57 13.75
C ASP A 251 -18.17 4.63 13.48
N ALA A 252 -18.58 5.89 13.51
CA ALA A 252 -17.70 7.02 13.28
C ALA A 252 -17.92 8.11 14.34
N LYS A 253 -16.83 8.61 14.91
CA LYS A 253 -16.84 9.70 15.89
C LYS A 253 -15.83 10.77 15.52
N GLY A 254 -16.34 11.93 15.11
CA GLY A 254 -15.50 12.99 14.55
C GLY A 254 -14.83 12.51 13.26
N ASP A 255 -13.51 12.62 13.18
CA ASP A 255 -12.72 12.22 12.01
C ASP A 255 -12.21 10.77 12.08
N ILE A 256 -12.61 10.00 13.09
CA ILE A 256 -12.19 8.61 13.29
C ILE A 256 -13.36 7.69 13.00
N GLU A 257 -13.18 6.78 12.04
CA GLU A 257 -14.07 5.66 11.77
C GLU A 257 -13.46 4.37 12.33
N ILE A 258 -14.28 3.55 12.99
CA ILE A 258 -13.89 2.24 13.50
C ILE A 258 -14.83 1.21 12.87
N GLU A 259 -14.25 0.16 12.31
CA GLU A 259 -14.95 -0.97 11.74
C GLU A 259 -14.28 -2.25 12.22
N PHE A 260 -15.05 -3.21 12.73
CA PHE A 260 -14.52 -4.51 13.16
C PHE A 260 -15.48 -5.67 12.87
N ALA A 261 -14.90 -6.85 12.68
CA ALA A 261 -15.60 -8.11 12.56
C ALA A 261 -14.91 -9.15 13.47
N ILE A 262 -15.69 -9.89 14.27
CA ILE A 262 -15.20 -10.92 15.20
C ILE A 262 -15.95 -12.21 14.96
N GLN A 263 -15.24 -13.34 14.93
CA GLN A 263 -15.86 -14.65 14.84
C GLN A 263 -15.02 -15.72 15.53
N TYR A 264 -15.59 -16.38 16.54
CA TYR A 264 -14.93 -17.48 17.22
C TYR A 264 -15.07 -18.79 16.45
N ASN A 265 -14.01 -19.59 16.50
CA ASN A 265 -13.90 -20.95 15.98
C ASN A 265 -13.45 -21.92 17.09
N ASP A 266 -13.36 -23.21 16.76
CA ASP A 266 -13.00 -24.28 17.67
C ASP A 266 -11.50 -24.42 17.97
N SER A 267 -10.66 -23.48 17.53
CA SER A 267 -9.24 -23.44 17.86
C SER A 267 -8.98 -22.72 19.19
N ILE A 268 -7.72 -22.75 19.63
CA ILE A 268 -7.22 -22.04 20.81
C ILE A 268 -6.24 -20.91 20.43
N LYS A 269 -6.19 -20.54 19.14
CA LYS A 269 -5.24 -19.54 18.64
C LYS A 269 -5.99 -18.28 18.24
N GLU A 270 -5.54 -17.15 18.79
CA GLU A 270 -5.93 -15.83 18.31
C GLU A 270 -5.42 -15.62 16.87
N THR A 271 -6.33 -15.18 15.99
CA THR A 271 -6.03 -14.72 14.64
C THR A 271 -6.52 -13.28 14.49
N LEU A 272 -5.66 -12.32 14.83
CA LEU A 272 -5.97 -10.89 14.72
C LEU A 272 -5.34 -10.28 13.46
N GLN A 273 -6.16 -9.62 12.64
CA GLN A 273 -5.70 -8.72 11.57
C GLN A 273 -6.17 -7.31 11.89
N SER A 274 -5.29 -6.32 11.75
CA SER A 274 -5.58 -4.93 12.09
C SER A 274 -5.08 -3.98 11.01
N PHE A 275 -5.84 -2.93 10.76
CA PHE A 275 -5.60 -2.01 9.67
C PHE A 275 -5.84 -0.57 10.11
N VAL A 276 -5.06 0.35 9.54
CA VAL A 276 -5.30 1.80 9.60
C VAL A 276 -5.27 2.30 8.17
N ASN A 277 -6.38 2.89 7.69
CA ASN A 277 -6.55 3.34 6.31
C ASN A 277 -6.09 2.26 5.30
N VAL A 278 -6.63 1.05 5.48
CA VAL A 278 -6.33 -0.20 4.74
C VAL A 278 -4.90 -0.75 4.84
N ILE A 279 -3.97 -0.05 5.50
CA ILE A 279 -2.61 -0.52 5.72
C ILE A 279 -2.57 -1.48 6.90
N ASN A 280 -2.06 -2.69 6.67
CA ASN A 280 -1.93 -3.72 7.69
C ASN A 280 -0.90 -3.33 8.75
N THR A 281 -1.36 -3.16 9.99
CA THR A 281 -0.52 -2.87 11.16
C THR A 281 -0.12 -4.17 11.84
N LYS A 282 0.92 -4.84 11.33
CA LYS A 282 1.38 -6.16 11.82
C LYS A 282 1.70 -6.18 13.32
N GLU A 283 2.31 -5.10 13.81
CA GLU A 283 2.67 -4.94 15.23
C GLU A 283 1.52 -4.35 16.08
N GLY A 284 0.35 -4.14 15.47
CA GLY A 284 -0.79 -3.49 16.10
C GLY A 284 -0.58 -2.00 16.32
N GLY A 285 -0.98 -1.50 17.49
CA GLY A 285 -0.96 -0.08 17.82
C GLY A 285 -2.07 0.27 18.82
N THR A 286 -2.36 1.56 18.95
CA THR A 286 -3.36 2.09 19.90
C THR A 286 -4.77 1.53 19.64
N HIS A 287 -5.13 1.35 18.37
CA HIS A 287 -6.40 0.73 17.94
C HIS A 287 -6.54 -0.72 18.41
N VAL A 288 -5.47 -1.52 18.29
CA VAL A 288 -5.45 -2.91 18.78
C VAL A 288 -5.50 -2.97 20.30
N THR A 289 -4.74 -2.13 20.98
CA THR A 289 -4.78 -2.03 22.45
C THR A 289 -6.20 -1.67 22.92
N GLY A 290 -6.82 -0.66 22.31
CA GLY A 290 -8.19 -0.24 22.62
C GLY A 290 -9.21 -1.36 22.39
N PHE A 291 -9.13 -2.04 21.23
CA PHE A 291 -9.98 -3.18 20.91
C PHE A 291 -9.86 -4.30 21.96
N ARG A 292 -8.63 -4.74 22.28
CA ARG A 292 -8.39 -5.81 23.26
C ARG A 292 -8.92 -5.44 24.65
N THR A 293 -8.63 -4.21 25.12
CA THR A 293 -9.14 -3.73 26.42
C THR A 293 -10.67 -3.70 26.44
N ALA A 294 -11.31 -3.22 25.37
CA ALA A 294 -12.77 -3.16 25.28
C ALA A 294 -13.40 -4.56 25.26
N LEU A 295 -12.85 -5.48 24.46
CA LEU A 295 -13.35 -6.86 24.34
C LEU A 295 -13.35 -7.58 25.68
N THR A 296 -12.19 -7.61 26.36
CA THR A 296 -12.06 -8.28 27.66
C THR A 296 -12.97 -7.67 28.72
N LYS A 297 -13.13 -6.34 28.72
CA LYS A 297 -14.03 -5.65 29.64
C LYS A 297 -15.49 -6.02 29.39
N VAL A 298 -15.97 -5.94 28.14
CA VAL A 298 -17.37 -6.20 27.78
C VAL A 298 -17.77 -7.64 28.09
N ILE A 299 -16.91 -8.61 27.79
CA ILE A 299 -17.17 -10.02 28.10
C ILE A 299 -17.27 -10.24 29.61
N ASN A 300 -16.32 -9.70 30.40
CA ASN A 300 -16.36 -9.83 31.85
C ASN A 300 -17.58 -9.14 32.48
N ASP A 301 -17.91 -7.93 32.04
CA ASP A 301 -19.07 -7.18 32.53
C ASP A 301 -20.37 -7.96 32.24
N TYR A 302 -20.51 -8.53 31.04
CA TYR A 302 -21.64 -9.37 30.69
C TYR A 302 -21.72 -10.66 31.53
N ALA A 303 -20.58 -11.36 31.69
CA ALA A 303 -20.52 -12.63 32.41
C ALA A 303 -20.83 -12.46 33.91
N LYS A 304 -20.37 -11.36 34.52
CA LYS A 304 -20.71 -10.98 35.91
C LYS A 304 -22.19 -10.61 36.05
N LYS A 305 -22.71 -9.76 35.15
CA LYS A 305 -24.12 -9.33 35.17
C LYS A 305 -25.08 -10.49 34.96
N SER A 306 -24.69 -11.47 34.15
CA SER A 306 -25.49 -12.67 33.84
C SER A 306 -25.33 -13.79 34.87
N GLY A 307 -24.50 -13.60 35.91
CA GLY A 307 -24.25 -14.59 36.96
C GLY A 307 -23.47 -15.83 36.51
N ILE A 308 -22.86 -15.80 35.32
CA ILE A 308 -22.00 -16.87 34.77
C ILE A 308 -20.71 -16.93 35.59
N LEU A 309 -20.11 -15.76 35.87
CA LEU A 309 -18.96 -15.63 36.76
C LEU A 309 -19.42 -15.05 38.10
N LYS A 310 -19.05 -15.71 39.20
CA LYS A 310 -19.33 -15.21 40.56
C LYS A 310 -18.12 -14.47 41.14
N ASN A 311 -16.97 -15.14 41.25
CA ASN A 311 -15.76 -14.62 41.87
C ASN A 311 -14.51 -14.69 40.97
N GLU A 312 -14.68 -15.10 39.71
CA GLU A 312 -13.59 -15.24 38.75
C GLU A 312 -13.66 -14.10 37.72
N THR A 313 -12.52 -13.78 37.11
CA THR A 313 -12.41 -12.79 36.05
C THR A 313 -11.63 -13.42 34.92
N LEU A 314 -12.19 -13.38 33.71
CA LEU A 314 -11.51 -13.88 32.52
C LEU A 314 -10.36 -12.94 32.18
N THR A 315 -9.20 -13.52 31.90
CA THR A 315 -8.03 -12.78 31.43
C THR A 315 -8.22 -12.36 29.97
N GLY A 316 -7.32 -11.50 29.48
CA GLY A 316 -7.33 -11.14 28.06
C GLY A 316 -7.14 -12.36 27.16
N ASP A 317 -6.25 -13.28 27.54
CA ASP A 317 -5.97 -14.48 26.77
C ASP A 317 -7.19 -15.41 26.71
N ASP A 318 -7.89 -15.64 27.83
CA ASP A 318 -9.12 -16.44 27.85
C ASP A 318 -10.17 -15.88 26.87
N THR A 319 -10.26 -14.56 26.74
CA THR A 319 -11.23 -13.93 25.85
C THR A 319 -10.86 -13.98 24.37
N LYS A 320 -9.62 -14.37 24.02
CA LYS A 320 -9.14 -14.38 22.62
C LYS A 320 -8.96 -15.80 22.08
N ASP A 321 -9.15 -16.83 22.89
CA ASP A 321 -9.06 -18.21 22.47
C ASP A 321 -10.07 -18.51 21.35
N GLY A 322 -9.55 -18.91 20.20
CA GLY A 322 -10.35 -19.23 19.02
C GLY A 322 -10.93 -18.03 18.27
N MET A 323 -10.58 -16.80 18.66
CA MET A 323 -10.97 -15.56 17.98
C MET A 323 -10.15 -15.34 16.70
#